data_AF-A0A1X9YNY4-F1
#
_entry.id   AF-A0A1X9YNY4-F1
#
_cell.length_a   1.000
_cell.length_b   1.000
_cell.length_c   1.000
_cell.angle_alpha   90.00
_cell.angle_beta   90.00
_cell.angle_gamma   90.00
#
_symmetry.space_group_name_H-M   'P 1'
#
loop_
_entity.id
_entity.type
_entity.pdbx_description
1 polymer ?
#
loop_
_entity_poly.entity_id
_entity_poly.type
_entity_poly.pdbx_seq_one_letter_code
_entity_poly.pdbx_strand_id
1 'polypeptide(L)'
;MYMLRHDTRKANKAHHINMNLTVGCKVAWAESVYTPYVEGETSDFIGERTITGRITAEGYAKKTNYHFFTIHVYRAEGVNAEEIEPNSKIIRRGIVLYPKCRILATPDNYEELVKEKAERKENSSPVCYAHLKDFREGFEE
;
A
#
# COMPACT_ATOMS: atom_id res chain seq x y z
N MET A 1 15.31 46.73 -2.81
CA MET A 1 13.89 46.38 -2.98
C MET A 1 13.83 44.90 -3.37
N TYR A 2 13.80 44.01 -2.38
CA TYR A 2 13.85 42.56 -2.59
C TYR A 2 12.42 42.01 -2.67
N MET A 3 12.04 41.46 -3.82
CA MET A 3 10.81 40.70 -3.96
C MET A 3 10.96 39.36 -3.22
N LEU A 4 10.29 39.24 -2.09
CA LEU A 4 10.03 37.97 -1.40
C LEU A 4 9.19 37.09 -2.32
N ARG A 5 9.80 36.06 -2.91
CA ARG A 5 9.06 34.96 -3.52
C ARG A 5 8.40 34.19 -2.40
N HIS A 6 7.07 34.30 -2.29
CA HIS A 6 6.26 33.41 -1.49
C HIS A 6 6.42 31.98 -2.02
N ASP A 7 7.20 31.17 -1.29
CA ASP A 7 7.36 29.75 -1.54
C ASP A 7 6.05 29.04 -1.17
N THR A 8 5.19 28.80 -2.16
CA THR A 8 3.88 28.12 -2.02
C THR A 8 4.00 26.60 -1.91
N ARG A 9 5.08 26.07 -1.31
CA ARG A 9 5.23 24.63 -1.03
C ARG A 9 4.67 24.20 0.33
N LYS A 10 3.50 24.72 0.69
CA LYS A 10 2.65 24.13 1.74
C LYS A 10 1.39 23.56 1.08
N ALA A 11 1.57 22.53 0.27
CA ALA A 11 0.47 21.70 -0.21
C ALA A 11 0.81 20.24 0.07
N ASN A 12 -0.09 19.57 0.79
CA ASN A 12 -0.14 18.14 1.03
C ASN A 12 0.83 17.55 2.06
N LYS A 13 0.77 18.07 3.30
CA LYS A 13 0.81 17.15 4.44
C LYS A 13 -0.55 16.44 4.48
N ALA A 14 -0.74 15.45 3.59
CA ALA A 14 -1.85 14.52 3.74
C ALA A 14 -1.76 14.00 5.18
N HIS A 15 -2.81 14.24 5.96
CA HIS A 15 -3.03 13.53 7.20
C HIS A 15 -2.95 12.03 6.85
N HIS A 16 -1.79 11.43 7.06
CA HIS A 16 -1.64 9.99 7.18
C HIS A 16 -2.39 9.62 8.44
N ILE A 17 -3.73 9.59 8.35
CA ILE A 17 -4.53 8.79 9.27
C ILE A 17 -3.91 7.41 9.11
N ASN A 18 -3.37 6.88 10.21
CA ASN A 18 -2.84 5.52 10.34
C ASN A 18 -3.94 4.53 9.92
N MET A 19 -4.07 4.30 8.63
CA MET A 19 -5.04 3.39 8.07
C MET A 19 -4.52 1.98 8.29
N ASN A 20 -5.09 1.26 9.25
CA ASN A 20 -4.76 -0.13 9.51
C ASN A 20 -5.59 -1.03 8.62
N LEU A 21 -5.01 -1.50 7.52
CA LEU A 21 -5.65 -2.49 6.67
C LEU A 21 -5.61 -3.85 7.37
N THR A 22 -6.75 -4.47 7.65
CA THR A 22 -6.82 -5.79 8.29
C THR A 22 -7.54 -6.79 7.39
N VAL A 23 -7.45 -8.08 7.74
CA VAL A 23 -8.27 -9.11 7.10
C VAL A 23 -9.75 -8.74 7.25
N GLY A 24 -10.53 -8.91 6.20
CA GLY A 24 -11.94 -8.57 6.17
C GLY A 24 -12.26 -7.16 5.68
N CYS A 25 -11.29 -6.23 5.64
CA CYS A 25 -11.51 -4.90 5.07
C CYS A 25 -11.87 -4.99 3.58
N LYS A 26 -12.95 -4.30 3.19
CA LYS A 26 -13.24 -3.97 1.80
C LYS A 26 -12.45 -2.73 1.43
N VAL A 27 -11.69 -2.80 0.35
CA VAL A 27 -10.75 -1.74 -0.04
C VAL A 27 -10.91 -1.40 -1.51
N ALA A 28 -10.60 -0.15 -1.85
CA ALA A 28 -10.31 0.28 -3.20
C ALA A 28 -8.95 0.96 -3.24
N TRP A 29 -8.13 0.65 -4.23
CA TRP A 29 -6.83 1.29 -4.40
C TRP A 29 -6.48 1.49 -5.87
N ALA A 30 -5.71 2.53 -6.16
CA ALA A 30 -5.21 2.81 -7.49
C ALA A 30 -3.80 2.23 -7.69
N GLU A 31 -3.58 1.54 -8.81
CA GLU A 31 -2.28 1.07 -9.28
C GLU A 31 -1.89 1.80 -10.55
N SER A 32 -0.62 2.19 -10.64
CA SER A 32 -0.03 2.72 -11.86
C SER A 32 0.24 1.58 -12.83
N VAL A 33 -0.21 1.73 -14.07
CA VAL A 33 -0.06 0.78 -15.17
C VAL A 33 1.03 1.31 -16.10
N TYR A 34 1.95 0.42 -16.48
CA TYR A 34 3.08 0.72 -17.34
C TYR A 34 3.06 -0.19 -18.55
N THR A 35 3.80 0.18 -19.60
CA THR A 35 4.04 -0.72 -20.73
C THR A 35 4.70 -2.01 -20.26
N PRO A 36 4.42 -3.15 -20.94
CA PRO A 36 5.06 -4.42 -20.64
C PRO A 36 6.58 -4.25 -20.55
N TYR A 37 7.19 -4.97 -19.62
CA TYR A 37 8.64 -4.94 -19.47
C TYR A 37 9.31 -5.56 -20.71
N VAL A 38 10.22 -4.79 -21.31
CA VAL A 38 11.12 -5.23 -22.38
C VAL A 38 12.55 -4.97 -21.90
N GLU A 39 13.41 -5.99 -21.97
CA GLU A 39 14.81 -5.87 -21.52
C GLU A 39 15.55 -4.80 -22.33
N GLY A 40 16.23 -3.89 -21.63
CA GLY A 40 16.94 -2.76 -22.25
C GLY A 40 16.07 -1.54 -22.55
N GLU A 41 14.75 -1.61 -22.31
CA GLU A 41 13.83 -0.49 -22.51
C GLU A 41 13.25 0.02 -21.19
N THR A 42 12.86 1.29 -21.17
CA THR A 42 12.16 1.88 -20.02
C THR A 42 10.66 1.69 -20.23
N SER A 43 9.97 1.12 -19.24
CA SER A 43 8.51 1.03 -19.28
C SER A 43 7.87 2.41 -19.12
N ASP A 44 7.02 2.78 -20.07
CA ASP A 44 6.28 4.04 -20.05
C ASP A 44 5.04 3.94 -19.18
N PHE A 45 4.72 5.02 -18.47
CA PHE A 45 3.49 5.11 -17.69
C PHE A 45 2.29 5.30 -18.63
N ILE A 46 1.33 4.37 -18.59
CA ILE A 46 0.13 4.40 -19.44
C ILE A 46 -1.03 5.11 -18.72
N GLY A 47 -1.15 4.91 -17.40
CA GLY A 47 -2.22 5.50 -16.61
C GLY A 47 -2.46 4.76 -15.30
N GLU A 48 -3.62 4.95 -14.71
CA GLU A 48 -3.99 4.27 -13.46
C GLU A 48 -5.22 3.37 -13.65
N ARG A 49 -5.27 2.31 -12.85
CA ARG A 49 -6.47 1.51 -12.63
C ARG A 49 -6.82 1.44 -11.17
N THR A 50 -8.10 1.44 -10.87
CA THR A 50 -8.62 1.26 -9.53
C THR A 50 -9.15 -0.16 -9.38
N ILE A 51 -8.65 -0.88 -8.38
CA ILE A 51 -9.11 -2.23 -8.05
C ILE A 51 -9.92 -2.15 -6.76
N THR A 52 -11.07 -2.81 -6.73
CA THR A 52 -11.90 -2.97 -5.54
C THR A 52 -11.95 -4.42 -5.13
N GLY A 53 -11.72 -4.71 -3.85
CA GLY A 53 -11.73 -6.08 -3.34
C GLY A 53 -11.86 -6.16 -1.84
N ARG A 54 -11.68 -7.36 -1.29
CA ARG A 54 -11.63 -7.61 0.16
C ARG A 54 -10.33 -8.31 0.53
N ILE A 55 -9.69 -7.83 1.58
CA ILE A 55 -8.50 -8.47 2.13
C ILE A 55 -8.93 -9.80 2.75
N THR A 56 -8.39 -10.92 2.27
CA THR A 56 -8.69 -12.26 2.79
C THR A 56 -7.56 -12.83 3.63
N ALA A 57 -6.32 -12.34 3.45
CA ALA A 57 -5.18 -12.69 4.26
C ALA A 57 -4.16 -11.55 4.27
N GLU A 58 -3.33 -11.51 5.29
CA GLU A 58 -2.13 -10.65 5.34
C GLU A 58 -0.96 -11.43 5.93
N GLY A 59 0.26 -11.05 5.58
CA GLY A 59 1.45 -11.73 6.08
C GLY A 59 2.70 -10.87 5.99
N TYR A 60 3.70 -11.23 6.81
CA TYR A 60 5.01 -10.57 6.84
C TYR A 60 6.08 -11.56 6.40
N ALA A 61 6.82 -11.22 5.34
CA ALA A 61 7.98 -12.00 4.94
C ALA A 61 9.18 -11.63 5.82
N LYS A 62 9.56 -12.51 6.74
CA LYS A 62 10.63 -12.26 7.72
C LYS A 62 11.97 -11.87 7.08
N LYS A 63 12.33 -12.48 5.94
CA LYS A 63 13.62 -12.25 5.26
C LYS A 63 13.73 -10.86 4.62
N THR A 64 12.63 -10.37 4.04
CA THR A 64 12.61 -9.09 3.29
C THR A 64 11.90 -7.97 4.03
N ASN A 65 11.33 -8.26 5.20
CA ASN A 65 10.48 -7.40 6.00
C ASN A 65 9.33 -6.76 5.20
N TYR A 66 8.81 -7.47 4.20
CA TYR A 66 7.68 -6.99 3.39
C TYR A 66 6.36 -7.45 3.98
N HIS A 67 5.44 -6.50 4.10
CA HIS A 67 4.04 -6.78 4.42
C HIS A 67 3.26 -7.02 3.13
N PHE A 68 2.48 -8.09 3.08
CA PHE A 68 1.68 -8.48 1.92
C PHE A 68 0.22 -8.67 2.31
N PHE A 69 -0.66 -8.41 1.35
CA PHE A 69 -2.09 -8.64 1.44
C PHE A 69 -2.54 -9.52 0.29
N THR A 70 -3.33 -10.54 0.60
CA THR A 70 -4.11 -11.29 -0.38
C THR A 70 -5.49 -10.66 -0.46
N ILE A 71 -5.91 -10.29 -1.66
CA ILE A 71 -7.16 -9.56 -1.91
C ILE A 71 -8.00 -10.38 -2.89
N HIS A 72 -9.24 -10.67 -2.51
CA HIS A 72 -10.25 -11.18 -3.42
C HIS A 72 -10.88 -10.01 -4.18
N VAL A 73 -10.69 -9.99 -5.50
CA VAL A 73 -11.10 -8.87 -6.36
C VAL A 73 -12.58 -8.97 -6.69
N TYR A 74 -13.28 -7.84 -6.59
CA TYR A 74 -14.68 -7.73 -7.01
C TYR A 74 -14.79 -7.08 -8.38
N ARG A 75 -14.01 -6.02 -8.62
CA ARG A 75 -14.00 -5.28 -9.88
C ARG A 75 -12.70 -4.49 -10.05
N ALA A 76 -12.40 -4.15 -11.29
CA ALA A 76 -11.38 -3.18 -11.66
C ALA A 76 -11.95 -2.19 -12.67
N GLU A 77 -11.48 -0.95 -12.64
CA GLU A 77 -11.89 0.13 -13.53
C GLU A 77 -10.66 0.98 -13.90
N GLY A 78 -10.61 1.55 -15.11
CA GLY A 78 -9.49 2.35 -15.60
C GLY A 78 -8.64 1.64 -16.65
N VAL A 79 -7.36 2.01 -16.77
CA VAL A 79 -6.45 1.51 -17.80
C VAL A 79 -6.15 0.02 -17.59
N ASN A 80 -6.32 -0.80 -18.63
CA ASN A 80 -6.08 -2.25 -18.59
C ASN A 80 -6.79 -2.93 -17.39
N ALA A 81 -8.04 -2.52 -17.12
CA ALA A 81 -8.85 -3.10 -16.06
C ALA A 81 -9.32 -4.52 -16.43
N GLU A 82 -9.49 -4.79 -17.73
CA GLU A 82 -9.84 -6.08 -18.31
C GLU A 82 -8.80 -7.18 -18.05
N GLU A 83 -7.54 -6.81 -17.78
CA GLU A 83 -6.49 -7.75 -17.37
C GLU A 83 -6.68 -8.27 -15.94
N ILE A 84 -7.53 -7.61 -15.14
CA ILE A 84 -7.85 -8.04 -13.79
C ILE A 84 -9.10 -8.91 -13.83
N GLU A 85 -8.91 -10.22 -13.70
CA GLU A 85 -10.00 -11.17 -13.67
C GLU A 85 -10.91 -10.92 -12.44
N PRO A 86 -12.23 -10.72 -12.63
CA PRO A 86 -13.19 -10.63 -11.53
C PRO A 86 -13.22 -11.91 -10.70
N ASN A 87 -13.42 -11.80 -9.38
CA ASN A 87 -13.42 -12.92 -8.43
C ASN A 87 -12.08 -13.70 -8.35
N SER A 88 -11.00 -13.12 -8.87
CA SER A 88 -9.65 -13.65 -8.69
C SER A 88 -9.04 -13.25 -7.35
N LYS A 89 -7.95 -13.92 -6.99
CA LYS A 89 -7.11 -13.57 -5.84
C LYS A 89 -5.83 -12.93 -6.34
N ILE A 90 -5.49 -11.76 -5.80
CA ILE A 90 -4.22 -11.09 -6.09
C ILE A 90 -3.46 -10.81 -4.80
N ILE A 91 -2.14 -10.83 -4.90
CA ILE A 91 -1.25 -10.49 -3.78
C ILE A 91 -0.62 -9.13 -4.08
N ARG A 92 -0.62 -8.25 -3.08
CA ARG A 92 0.00 -6.91 -3.17
C ARG A 92 0.82 -6.60 -1.93
N ARG A 93 1.94 -5.90 -2.14
CA ARG A 93 2.77 -5.37 -1.06
C ARG A 93 2.07 -4.19 -0.41
N GLY A 94 2.21 -4.07 0.91
CA GLY A 94 1.67 -2.95 1.68
C GLY A 94 2.18 -1.61 1.16
N ILE A 95 3.45 -1.50 0.73
CA ILE A 95 4.00 -0.26 0.16
C ILE A 95 3.27 0.22 -1.09
N VAL A 96 2.69 -0.69 -1.88
CA VAL A 96 1.87 -0.34 -3.05
C VAL A 96 0.45 0.00 -2.62
N LEU A 97 -0.07 -0.72 -1.62
CA LEU A 97 -1.46 -0.60 -1.19
C LEU A 97 -1.69 0.66 -0.34
N TYR A 98 -0.96 0.85 0.76
CA TYR A 98 -1.22 1.93 1.73
C TYR A 98 -1.31 3.35 1.13
N PRO A 99 -0.46 3.79 0.19
CA PRO A 99 -0.46 5.19 -0.25
C PRO A 99 -1.73 5.62 -1.01
N LYS A 100 -2.34 4.70 -1.76
CA LYS A 100 -3.48 4.98 -2.66
C LYS A 100 -4.74 4.21 -2.29
N CYS A 101 -4.73 3.51 -1.16
CA CYS A 101 -5.86 2.70 -0.71
C CYS A 101 -6.85 3.52 0.12
N ARG A 102 -8.13 3.15 0.01
CA ARG A 102 -9.24 3.63 0.80
C ARG A 102 -10.00 2.43 1.33
N ILE A 103 -10.27 2.41 2.63
CA ILE A 103 -11.19 1.43 3.23
C ILE A 103 -12.61 1.86 2.86
N LEU A 104 -13.35 0.95 2.22
CA LEU A 104 -14.77 1.12 1.88
C LEU A 104 -15.68 0.55 2.96
N ALA A 105 -15.24 -0.51 3.65
CA ALA A 105 -15.92 -1.11 4.78
C ALA A 105 -14.93 -1.90 5.64
N THR A 106 -15.19 -1.96 6.94
CA THR A 106 -14.44 -2.76 7.91
C THR A 106 -15.26 -3.99 8.33
N PRO A 107 -14.63 -5.09 8.77
CA PRO A 107 -15.34 -6.18 9.44
C PRO A 107 -15.85 -5.75 10.82
N ASP A 108 -16.78 -6.51 11.40
CA ASP A 108 -17.38 -6.18 12.71
C ASP A 108 -16.35 -6.19 13.85
N ASN A 109 -15.37 -7.09 13.78
CA ASN A 109 -14.28 -7.24 14.76
C ASN A 109 -13.03 -6.42 14.41
N TYR A 110 -13.17 -5.34 13.64
CA TYR A 110 -12.03 -4.56 13.13
C TYR A 110 -11.07 -4.08 14.22
N GLU A 111 -11.59 -3.55 15.34
CA GLU A 111 -10.77 -3.05 16.44
C GLU A 111 -9.91 -4.14 17.10
N GLU A 112 -10.43 -5.37 17.21
CA GLU A 112 -9.68 -6.52 17.72
C GLU A 112 -8.55 -6.89 16.75
N LEU A 113 -8.86 -6.98 15.45
CA LEU A 113 -7.88 -7.27 14.42
C LEU A 113 -6.76 -6.23 14.34
N VAL A 114 -7.07 -4.95 14.61
CA VAL A 114 -6.08 -3.88 14.68
C VAL A 114 -5.15 -4.08 15.89
N LYS A 115 -5.69 -4.45 17.06
CA LYS A 115 -4.88 -4.74 18.26
C LYS A 115 -3.98 -5.95 18.04
N GLU A 116 -4.53 -7.07 17.57
CA GLU A 116 -3.76 -8.28 17.24
C GLU A 116 -2.66 -7.99 16.22
N LYS A 117 -2.94 -7.12 15.25
CA LYS A 117 -1.93 -6.69 14.28
C LYS A 117 -0.84 -5.83 14.90
N ALA A 118 -1.16 -4.93 15.83
CA ALA A 118 -0.18 -4.14 16.54
C ALA A 118 0.76 -5.03 17.39
N GLU A 119 0.20 -6.03 18.08
CA GLU A 119 0.96 -7.02 18.85
C GLU A 119 1.85 -7.89 17.95
N ARG A 120 1.37 -8.28 16.77
CA ARG A 120 2.19 -8.99 15.77
C ARG A 120 3.32 -8.12 15.24
N LYS A 121 3.07 -6.81 15.07
CA LYS A 121 4.08 -5.84 14.62
C LYS A 121 5.20 -5.68 15.63
N GLU A 122 4.89 -5.65 16.93
CA GLU A 122 5.87 -5.58 18.01
C GLU A 122 6.78 -6.83 18.03
N ASN A 123 6.24 -7.98 17.63
CA ASN A 123 6.97 -9.25 17.52
C ASN A 123 7.62 -9.51 16.15
N SER A 124 7.44 -8.62 15.17
CA SER A 124 7.99 -8.75 13.82
C SER A 124 9.14 -7.74 13.60
N SER A 125 10.36 -8.26 13.45
CA SER A 125 11.63 -7.63 13.02
C SER A 125 11.72 -6.07 12.96
N PRO A 126 12.77 -5.46 13.55
CA PRO A 126 12.88 -4.03 13.89
C PRO A 126 13.07 -3.07 12.70
N VAL A 127 12.50 -3.31 11.52
CA VAL A 127 12.71 -2.41 10.34
C VAL A 127 11.39 -1.90 9.74
N CYS A 128 10.28 -2.00 10.48
CA CYS A 128 9.05 -1.25 10.16
C CYS A 128 9.16 0.25 10.56
N TYR A 129 10.36 0.83 10.46
CA TYR A 129 10.72 2.17 10.91
C TYR A 129 10.98 3.13 9.76
N ALA A 130 10.02 3.29 8.85
CA ALA A 130 10.05 4.42 7.91
C ALA A 130 9.89 5.80 8.62
N HIS A 131 9.62 5.80 9.93
CA HIS A 131 9.38 7.00 10.73
C HIS A 131 10.47 7.29 11.77
N LEU A 132 11.31 6.29 12.13
CA LEU A 132 12.42 6.49 13.06
C LEU A 132 13.70 6.60 12.23
N LYS A 133 14.19 7.83 12.06
CA LYS A 133 15.40 8.14 11.29
C LYS A 133 16.66 7.44 11.82
N ASP A 134 16.61 6.90 13.03
CA ASP A 134 17.81 6.55 13.80
C ASP A 134 18.10 5.03 13.86
N PHE A 135 17.27 4.17 13.24
CA PHE A 135 17.49 2.71 13.23
C PHE A 135 18.21 2.18 11.99
N ARG A 136 18.95 3.04 11.29
CA ARG A 136 19.74 2.68 10.10
C ARG A 136 21.17 2.22 10.42
N GLU A 137 21.55 2.13 11.70
CA GLU A 137 22.83 1.55 12.09
C GLU A 137 22.69 0.03 12.19
N GLY A 138 23.35 -0.71 11.29
CA GLY A 138 23.39 -2.19 11.31
C GLY A 138 23.16 -2.90 9.97
N PHE A 139 23.08 -2.18 8.85
CA PHE A 139 23.02 -2.77 7.50
C PHE A 139 24.29 -2.52 6.66
N GLU A 140 25.40 -2.19 7.31
CA GLU A 140 26.73 -2.30 6.71
C GLU A 140 27.45 -3.47 7.36
N GLU A 141 27.38 -4.63 6.70
CA GLU A 141 28.48 -5.56 6.40
C GLU A 141 28.01 -6.64 5.42
#